data_AF-E8JMD5-F1
#
_entry.id   AF-E8JMD5-F1
#
_cell.length_a   1.000
_cell.length_b   1.000
_cell.length_c   1.000
_cell.angle_alpha   90.00
_cell.angle_beta   90.00
_cell.angle_gamma   90.00
#
_symmetry.space_group_name_H-M   'P 1'
#
loop_
_entity.id
_entity.type
_entity.pdbx_description
1 polymer ?
#
loop_
_entity_poly.entity_id
_entity_poly.type
_entity_poly.pdbx_seq_one_letter_code
_entity_poly.pdbx_strand_id
1 'polypeptide(L)'
;MAIIAGRTITVKANSSEKVTITVDARQFAELLTKEMPNGYYLEGFVRFLDSVDFAEVVSLPFVGFRGDFQNLAVVEDPVYKLVADGKEGFYLEIDGDHIVSGSDDTTALLTNSTDSSKPIVLGTYANNDGDFVLHMDENGTTRLAISPNNDGKQDFVAFKGVFLRNYTDTSAAVYAADDVNFEHPLWQSETFSGVKNYKSERGSTALSSTI
;
A
#
# COMPACT_ATOMS: atom_id res chain seq x y z
N MET A 1 12.64 25.78 -2.07
CA MET A 1 11.36 26.50 -1.91
C MET A 1 11.19 27.43 -3.09
N ALA A 2 10.09 27.31 -3.84
CA ALA A 2 9.79 28.19 -4.97
C ALA A 2 8.86 29.32 -4.49
N ILE A 3 9.15 30.56 -4.88
CA ILE A 3 8.29 31.72 -4.63
C ILE A 3 7.78 32.20 -5.99
N ILE A 4 6.47 32.31 -6.12
CA ILE A 4 5.83 32.90 -7.31
C ILE A 4 5.49 34.34 -6.96
N ALA A 5 5.98 35.28 -7.76
CA ALA A 5 5.66 36.69 -7.56
C ALA A 5 4.15 36.90 -7.67
N GLY A 6 3.56 37.47 -6.62
CA GLY A 6 2.16 37.84 -6.58
C GLY A 6 1.90 39.18 -7.27
N ARG A 7 0.71 39.73 -7.01
CA ARG A 7 0.32 41.09 -7.41
C ARG A 7 -0.43 41.77 -6.28
N THR A 8 -0.40 43.10 -6.25
CA THR A 8 -1.27 43.88 -5.36
C THR A 8 -2.72 43.74 -5.83
N ILE A 9 -3.63 43.56 -4.87
CA ILE A 9 -5.07 43.56 -5.11
C ILE A 9 -5.75 44.53 -4.13
N THR A 10 -6.89 45.08 -4.53
CA THR A 10 -7.72 45.92 -3.66
C THR A 10 -9.10 45.30 -3.58
N VAL A 11 -9.52 44.88 -2.39
CA VAL A 11 -10.88 44.38 -2.13
C VAL A 11 -11.68 45.53 -1.53
N LYS A 12 -12.80 45.90 -2.16
CA LYS A 12 -13.64 47.00 -1.63
C LYS A 12 -14.37 46.55 -0.37
N ALA A 13 -14.70 47.50 0.50
CA ALA A 13 -15.49 47.23 1.70
C ALA A 13 -16.79 46.48 1.34
N ASN A 14 -17.11 45.44 2.10
CA ASN A 14 -18.30 44.59 1.92
C ASN A 14 -18.41 43.96 0.51
N SER A 15 -17.29 43.62 -0.12
CA SER A 15 -17.25 42.97 -1.45
C SER A 15 -16.27 41.78 -1.48
N SER A 16 -16.19 41.09 -2.63
CA SER A 16 -15.25 39.99 -2.86
C SER A 16 -14.56 40.15 -4.21
N GLU A 17 -13.31 39.67 -4.31
CA GLU A 17 -12.51 39.66 -5.53
C GLU A 17 -11.99 38.24 -5.78
N LYS A 18 -12.02 37.80 -7.05
CA LYS A 18 -11.47 36.51 -7.45
C LYS A 18 -10.07 36.68 -8.02
N VAL A 19 -9.11 35.99 -7.44
CA VAL A 19 -7.73 35.95 -7.94
C VAL A 19 -7.41 34.53 -8.39
N THR A 20 -6.85 34.41 -9.59
CA THR A 20 -6.33 33.14 -10.11
C THR A 20 -4.82 33.14 -10.00
N ILE A 21 -4.27 32.12 -9.37
CA ILE A 21 -2.84 31.88 -9.25
C ILE A 21 -2.48 30.70 -10.14
N THR A 22 -1.51 30.89 -11.02
CA THR A 22 -0.98 29.82 -11.88
C THR A 22 0.37 29.38 -11.33
N VAL A 23 0.49 28.09 -11.05
CA VAL A 23 1.71 27.47 -10.55
C VAL A 23 2.32 26.60 -11.65
N ASP A 24 3.51 26.97 -12.12
CA ASP A 24 4.29 26.13 -13.03
C ASP A 24 5.42 25.43 -12.27
N ALA A 25 5.23 24.12 -12.03
CA ALA A 25 6.18 23.27 -11.34
C ALA A 25 6.94 22.32 -12.30
N ARG A 26 6.90 22.56 -13.62
CA ARG A 26 7.51 21.65 -14.61
C ARG A 26 9.00 21.45 -14.42
N GLN A 27 9.73 22.49 -14.02
CA GLN A 27 11.17 22.42 -13.75
C GLN A 27 11.57 21.42 -12.65
N PHE A 28 10.64 21.10 -11.74
CA PHE A 28 10.89 20.14 -10.65
C PHE A 28 10.42 18.72 -10.98
N ALA A 29 9.76 18.54 -12.13
CA ALA A 29 9.12 17.29 -12.51
C ALA A 29 10.08 16.09 -12.47
N GLU A 30 11.21 16.22 -13.15
CA GLU A 30 12.16 15.13 -13.35
C GLU A 30 12.73 14.65 -12.01
N LEU A 31 13.20 15.57 -11.18
CA LEU A 31 13.76 15.26 -9.86
C LEU A 31 12.69 14.64 -8.94
N LEU A 32 11.50 15.25 -8.86
CA LEU A 32 10.47 14.78 -7.94
C LEU A 32 9.87 13.44 -8.37
N THR A 33 9.70 13.20 -9.67
CA THR A 33 9.25 11.89 -10.16
C THR A 33 10.31 10.82 -9.94
N LYS A 34 11.60 11.15 -9.96
CA LYS A 34 12.65 10.18 -9.62
C LYS A 34 12.59 9.76 -8.15
N GLU A 35 12.42 10.71 -7.24
CA GLU A 35 12.38 10.44 -5.79
C GLU A 35 11.03 9.86 -5.33
N MET A 36 9.93 10.28 -5.98
CA MET A 36 8.55 9.90 -5.66
C MET A 36 7.85 9.36 -6.92
N PRO A 37 8.18 8.13 -7.34
CA PRO A 37 7.75 7.57 -8.63
C PRO A 37 6.25 7.39 -8.76
N ASN A 38 5.54 7.19 -7.64
CA ASN A 38 4.09 7.01 -7.61
C ASN A 38 3.31 8.33 -7.55
N GLY A 39 3.98 9.47 -7.69
CA GLY A 39 3.38 10.79 -7.60
C GLY A 39 3.63 11.45 -6.24
N TYR A 40 3.35 12.74 -6.17
CA TYR A 40 3.75 13.58 -5.05
C TYR A 40 2.83 14.78 -4.86
N TYR A 41 2.77 15.29 -3.63
CA TYR A 41 2.02 16.50 -3.33
C TYR A 41 2.73 17.75 -3.87
N LEU A 42 1.93 18.64 -4.44
CA LEU A 42 2.28 20.02 -4.74
C LEU A 42 1.39 20.91 -3.87
N GLU A 43 1.99 21.42 -2.80
CA GLU A 43 1.28 22.16 -1.76
C GLU A 43 1.99 23.47 -1.43
N GLY A 44 1.30 24.32 -0.69
CA GLY A 44 1.85 25.57 -0.22
C GLY A 44 0.78 26.51 0.31
N PHE A 45 1.12 27.79 0.35
CA PHE A 45 0.25 28.85 0.84
C PHE A 45 0.17 29.99 -0.16
N VAL A 46 -1.03 30.52 -0.38
CA VAL A 46 -1.22 31.86 -0.93
C VAL A 46 -1.21 32.83 0.24
N ARG A 47 -0.18 33.69 0.30
CA ARG A 47 0.01 34.67 1.37
C ARG A 47 -0.41 36.05 0.88
N PHE A 48 -1.29 36.70 1.63
CA PHE A 48 -1.67 38.09 1.42
C PHE A 48 -0.99 38.95 2.48
N LEU A 49 -0.21 39.91 2.00
CA LEU A 49 0.56 40.82 2.84
C LEU A 49 -0.08 42.20 2.79
N ASP A 50 0.04 42.96 3.88
CA ASP A 50 -0.31 44.37 3.88
C ASP A 50 0.59 45.11 2.88
N SER A 51 0.03 46.06 2.14
CA SER A 51 0.76 46.74 1.07
C SER A 51 1.73 47.81 1.56
N VAL A 52 1.64 48.21 2.84
CA VAL A 52 2.47 49.25 3.46
C VAL A 52 3.68 48.64 4.14
N ASP A 53 3.47 47.65 5.02
CA ASP A 53 4.54 47.06 5.84
C ASP A 53 4.90 45.61 5.48
N PHE A 54 4.20 45.01 4.51
CA PHE A 54 4.36 43.61 4.09
C PHE A 54 4.19 42.58 5.21
N ALA A 55 3.55 42.95 6.32
CA ALA A 55 3.15 42.00 7.34
C ALA A 55 2.09 41.04 6.76
N GLU A 56 2.17 39.76 7.12
CA GLU A 56 1.17 38.80 6.68
C GLU A 56 -0.17 39.10 7.35
N VAL A 57 -1.21 39.28 6.53
CA VAL A 57 -2.57 39.58 6.98
C VAL A 57 -3.41 38.31 6.99
N VAL A 58 -3.30 37.51 5.92
CA VAL A 58 -4.02 36.23 5.79
C VAL A 58 -3.25 35.29 4.88
N SER A 59 -3.33 33.99 5.16
CA SER A 59 -2.79 32.95 4.31
C SER A 59 -3.82 31.84 4.09
N LEU A 60 -3.81 31.28 2.88
CA LEU A 60 -4.68 30.16 2.49
C LEU A 60 -3.82 28.99 2.04
N PRO A 61 -3.91 27.82 2.70
CA PRO A 61 -3.22 26.62 2.24
C PRO A 61 -3.88 26.08 0.97
N PHE A 62 -3.07 25.49 0.09
CA PHE A 62 -3.53 24.68 -1.02
C PHE A 62 -2.71 23.39 -1.10
N VAL A 63 -3.34 22.33 -1.61
CA VAL A 63 -2.69 21.05 -1.89
C VAL A 63 -3.29 20.47 -3.17
N GLY A 64 -2.41 19.98 -4.04
CA GLY A 64 -2.75 19.15 -5.18
C GLY A 64 -1.83 17.94 -5.21
N PHE A 65 -2.23 16.88 -5.92
CA PHE A 65 -1.40 15.71 -6.13
C PHE A 65 -1.03 15.62 -7.60
N ARG A 66 0.26 15.51 -7.89
CA ARG A 66 0.76 15.27 -9.25
C ARG A 66 0.86 13.78 -9.48
N GLY A 67 -0.14 13.23 -10.17
CA GLY A 67 -0.30 11.80 -10.44
C GLY A 67 -1.76 11.40 -10.22
N ASP A 68 -2.01 10.10 -10.16
CA ASP A 68 -3.35 9.55 -9.95
C ASP A 68 -3.58 9.19 -8.49
N PHE A 69 -3.91 10.18 -7.66
CA PHE A 69 -4.09 9.97 -6.22
C PHE A 69 -5.12 8.88 -5.91
N GLN A 70 -6.19 8.80 -6.70
CA GLN A 70 -7.23 7.78 -6.57
C GLN A 70 -6.71 6.36 -6.83
N ASN A 71 -5.69 6.19 -7.68
CA ASN A 71 -5.17 4.90 -8.12
C ASN A 71 -3.87 4.47 -7.42
N LEU A 72 -3.40 5.21 -6.41
CA LEU A 72 -2.28 4.75 -5.58
C LEU A 72 -2.60 3.39 -4.97
N ALA A 73 -1.60 2.49 -4.97
CA ALA A 73 -1.70 1.14 -4.46
C ALA A 73 -2.34 1.10 -3.06
N VAL A 74 -3.34 0.23 -2.93
CA VAL A 74 -4.10 0.07 -1.68
C VAL A 74 -3.43 -0.95 -0.77
N VAL A 75 -2.82 -1.98 -1.35
CA VAL A 75 -2.13 -3.08 -0.68
C VAL A 75 -0.66 -3.04 -1.07
N GLU A 76 0.23 -3.31 -0.13
CA GLU A 76 1.65 -3.53 -0.39
C GLU A 76 1.87 -4.77 -1.29
N ASP A 77 2.94 -4.75 -2.08
CA ASP A 77 3.37 -5.91 -2.85
C ASP A 77 3.50 -7.17 -1.96
N PRO A 78 3.12 -8.36 -2.45
CA PRO A 78 3.19 -9.57 -1.64
C PRO A 78 4.64 -9.96 -1.34
N VAL A 79 4.85 -10.61 -0.20
CA VAL A 79 6.18 -11.06 0.25
C VAL A 79 6.93 -11.86 -0.81
N TYR A 80 6.22 -12.68 -1.58
CA TYR A 80 6.77 -13.46 -2.69
C TYR A 80 7.48 -12.58 -3.73
N LYS A 81 6.88 -11.43 -4.06
CA LYS A 81 7.44 -10.46 -5.00
C LYS A 81 8.55 -9.65 -4.35
N LEU A 82 8.39 -9.24 -3.09
CA LEU A 82 9.41 -8.49 -2.36
C LEU A 82 10.71 -9.29 -2.27
N VAL A 83 10.63 -10.56 -1.85
CA VAL A 83 11.76 -11.50 -1.82
C VAL A 83 12.40 -11.65 -3.20
N ALA A 84 11.59 -11.92 -4.25
CA ALA A 84 12.10 -12.11 -5.61
C ALA A 84 12.78 -10.84 -6.18
N ASP A 85 12.29 -9.66 -5.82
CA ASP A 85 12.87 -8.37 -6.20
C ASP A 85 14.07 -7.96 -5.32
N GLY A 86 14.39 -8.72 -4.26
CA GLY A 86 15.41 -8.35 -3.27
C GLY A 86 15.06 -7.08 -2.47
N LYS A 87 13.77 -6.87 -2.20
CA LYS A 87 13.22 -5.73 -1.48
C LYS A 87 12.64 -6.15 -0.13
N GLU A 88 12.53 -5.19 0.75
CA GLU A 88 11.86 -5.34 2.05
C GLU A 88 10.40 -4.86 1.97
N GLY A 89 9.58 -5.34 2.91
CA GLY A 89 8.25 -4.79 3.16
C GLY A 89 8.32 -3.62 4.15
N PHE A 90 7.27 -2.83 4.21
CA PHE A 90 7.19 -1.64 5.06
C PHE A 90 7.28 -1.97 6.55
N TYR A 91 6.76 -3.13 6.96
CA TYR A 91 6.83 -3.63 8.35
C TYR A 91 7.66 -4.92 8.50
N LEU A 92 8.28 -5.40 7.42
CA LEU A 92 9.00 -6.66 7.41
C LEU A 92 10.34 -6.50 6.70
N GLU A 93 11.41 -6.61 7.48
CA GLU A 93 12.75 -6.89 6.95
C GLU A 93 12.83 -8.38 6.59
N ILE A 94 13.33 -8.67 5.40
CA ILE A 94 13.48 -10.03 4.89
C ILE A 94 14.96 -10.39 5.01
N ASP A 95 15.27 -11.43 5.78
CA ASP A 95 16.64 -11.93 5.87
C ASP A 95 17.07 -12.71 4.62
N GLY A 96 18.37 -12.96 4.48
CA GLY A 96 18.93 -13.71 3.36
C GLY A 96 18.52 -15.18 3.32
N ASP A 97 17.96 -15.70 4.42
CA ASP A 97 17.45 -17.07 4.52
C ASP A 97 15.96 -17.14 4.16
N HIS A 98 15.33 -16.00 3.85
CA HIS A 98 13.93 -15.84 3.49
C HIS A 98 12.96 -16.42 4.52
N ILE A 99 13.26 -16.23 5.81
CA ILE A 99 12.38 -16.63 6.90
C ILE A 99 11.17 -15.68 6.92
N VAL A 100 9.97 -16.25 6.82
CA VAL A 100 8.70 -15.50 6.86
C VAL A 100 7.68 -16.30 7.66
N SER A 101 7.25 -15.74 8.80
CA SER A 101 6.23 -16.31 9.67
C SER A 101 4.84 -15.84 9.28
N GLY A 102 3.82 -16.68 9.54
CA GLY A 102 2.42 -16.28 9.42
C GLY A 102 2.02 -15.10 10.33
N SER A 103 2.79 -14.82 11.38
CA SER A 103 2.60 -13.66 12.25
C SER A 103 3.18 -12.36 11.71
N ASP A 104 3.99 -12.39 10.65
CA ASP A 104 4.69 -11.21 10.17
C ASP A 104 3.77 -10.26 9.41
N ASP A 105 3.92 -8.96 9.63
CA ASP A 105 3.10 -7.94 9.00
C ASP A 105 3.54 -7.73 7.55
N THR A 106 3.05 -8.62 6.69
CA THR A 106 3.30 -8.61 5.25
C THR A 106 2.06 -9.02 4.48
N THR A 107 1.97 -8.59 3.22
CA THR A 107 0.98 -9.11 2.28
C THR A 107 1.36 -10.53 1.86
N ALA A 108 0.50 -11.51 2.11
CA ALA A 108 0.74 -12.91 1.84
C ALA A 108 -0.56 -13.72 1.77
N LEU A 109 -0.44 -14.95 1.30
CA LEU A 109 -1.48 -15.96 1.49
C LEU A 109 -1.13 -16.80 2.71
N LEU A 110 -2.13 -17.11 3.54
CA LEU A 110 -2.00 -17.95 4.72
C LEU A 110 -2.64 -19.32 4.51
N THR A 111 -2.13 -20.32 5.22
CA THR A 111 -2.68 -21.68 5.21
C THR A 111 -2.42 -22.40 6.54
N ASN A 112 -3.06 -23.54 6.78
CA ASN A 112 -2.76 -24.41 7.92
C ASN A 112 -1.53 -25.29 7.66
N SER A 113 -0.87 -25.70 8.75
CA SER A 113 0.21 -26.68 8.72
C SER A 113 0.13 -27.57 9.95
N THR A 114 0.55 -28.82 9.83
CA THR A 114 0.77 -29.72 10.96
C THR A 114 1.95 -29.30 11.84
N ASP A 115 2.86 -28.50 11.30
CA ASP A 115 4.10 -28.06 11.97
C ASP A 115 3.89 -26.81 12.83
N SER A 116 2.70 -26.20 12.81
CA SER A 116 2.37 -24.99 13.56
C SER A 116 0.91 -24.98 14.00
N SER A 117 0.65 -24.54 15.24
CA SER A 117 -0.72 -24.31 15.74
C SER A 117 -1.35 -23.02 15.21
N LYS A 118 -0.57 -22.18 14.54
CA LYS A 118 -1.02 -20.94 13.89
C LYS A 118 -0.89 -21.07 12.36
N PRO A 119 -1.71 -20.35 11.58
CA PRO A 119 -1.53 -20.29 10.14
C PRO A 119 -0.10 -19.86 9.76
N ILE A 120 0.42 -20.46 8.70
CA ILE A 120 1.74 -20.15 8.12
C ILE A 120 1.54 -19.42 6.78
N VAL A 121 2.59 -18.77 6.29
CA VAL A 121 2.58 -18.22 4.92
C VAL A 121 2.60 -19.38 3.91
N LEU A 122 1.67 -19.38 2.96
CA LEU A 122 1.62 -20.37 1.90
C LEU A 122 2.91 -20.29 1.07
N GLY A 123 3.55 -21.43 0.83
CA GLY A 123 4.85 -21.53 0.16
C GLY A 123 6.05 -21.56 1.10
N THR A 124 5.84 -21.46 2.43
CA THR A 124 6.89 -21.67 3.42
C THR A 124 6.86 -23.08 4.01
N TYR A 125 8.03 -23.56 4.45
CA TYR A 125 8.20 -24.86 5.10
C TYR A 125 9.15 -24.72 6.29
N ALA A 126 8.93 -25.52 7.33
CA ALA A 126 9.80 -25.53 8.50
C ALA A 126 11.21 -26.05 8.13
N ASN A 127 12.24 -25.30 8.51
CA ASN A 127 13.62 -25.75 8.47
C ASN A 127 13.96 -26.61 9.72
N ASN A 128 15.22 -27.01 9.88
CA ASN A 128 15.65 -27.83 11.02
C ASN A 128 15.56 -27.10 12.37
N ASP A 129 15.55 -25.77 12.35
CA ASP A 129 15.44 -24.92 13.54
C ASP A 129 13.98 -24.60 13.90
N GLY A 130 13.03 -25.04 13.06
CA GLY A 130 11.60 -24.80 13.22
C GLY A 130 11.11 -23.48 12.62
N ASP A 131 11.97 -22.73 11.94
CA ASP A 131 11.61 -21.49 11.25
C ASP A 131 10.97 -21.78 9.90
N PHE A 132 9.97 -20.98 9.53
CA PHE A 132 9.27 -21.12 8.26
C PHE A 132 9.99 -20.33 7.16
N VAL A 133 10.59 -21.03 6.22
CA VAL A 133 11.39 -20.46 5.13
C VAL A 133 10.61 -20.49 3.82
N LEU A 134 10.61 -19.37 3.10
CA LEU A 134 9.98 -19.28 1.78
C LEU A 134 10.75 -20.10 0.73
N HIS A 135 10.09 -21.09 0.15
CA HIS A 135 10.72 -21.96 -0.84
C HIS A 135 10.58 -21.38 -2.25
N MET A 136 11.70 -21.11 -2.90
CA MET A 136 11.76 -20.61 -4.27
C MET A 136 12.38 -21.65 -5.21
N ASP A 137 11.96 -21.65 -6.47
CA ASP A 137 12.60 -22.43 -7.52
C ASP A 137 13.84 -21.71 -8.09
N GLU A 138 14.51 -22.36 -9.06
CA GLU A 138 15.73 -21.84 -9.70
C GLU A 138 15.56 -20.46 -10.35
N ASN A 139 14.32 -20.05 -10.65
CA ASN A 139 13.99 -18.76 -11.23
C ASN A 139 13.60 -17.70 -10.18
N GLY A 140 13.73 -18.01 -8.88
CA GLY A 140 13.32 -17.14 -7.79
C GLY A 140 11.80 -17.06 -7.61
N THR A 141 11.04 -18.03 -8.13
CA THR A 141 9.58 -18.05 -8.03
C THR A 141 9.11 -19.00 -6.94
N THR A 142 8.26 -18.51 -6.03
CA THR A 142 7.58 -19.37 -5.04
C THR A 142 6.42 -20.12 -5.68
N ARG A 143 6.34 -21.43 -5.44
CA ARG A 143 5.19 -22.23 -5.84
C ARG A 143 4.14 -22.22 -4.73
N LEU A 144 2.94 -21.74 -5.06
CA LEU A 144 1.80 -21.66 -4.15
C LEU A 144 0.80 -22.76 -4.52
N ALA A 145 0.59 -23.73 -3.63
CA ALA A 145 -0.28 -24.88 -3.87
C ALA A 145 -0.99 -25.29 -2.59
N ILE A 146 -2.23 -25.77 -2.73
CA ILE A 146 -3.04 -26.31 -1.64
C ILE A 146 -3.48 -27.74 -1.97
N SER A 147 -3.74 -28.54 -0.94
CA SER A 147 -4.27 -29.89 -1.03
C SER A 147 -5.50 -30.00 -0.13
N PRO A 148 -6.70 -29.60 -0.60
CA PRO A 148 -7.93 -29.59 0.20
C PRO A 148 -8.46 -31.03 0.44
N ASN A 149 -7.73 -31.82 1.23
CA ASN A 149 -8.02 -33.22 1.56
C ASN A 149 -8.37 -33.40 3.05
N ASN A 150 -8.39 -32.31 3.82
CA ASN A 150 -8.75 -32.21 5.23
C ASN A 150 -7.78 -33.00 6.15
N ASP A 151 -6.49 -32.99 5.83
CA ASP A 151 -5.43 -33.62 6.63
C ASP A 151 -4.73 -32.66 7.61
N GLY A 152 -5.11 -31.38 7.60
CA GLY A 152 -4.54 -30.34 8.45
C GLY A 152 -3.32 -29.64 7.83
N LYS A 153 -2.94 -29.98 6.58
CA LYS A 153 -1.78 -29.44 5.89
C LYS A 153 -2.18 -28.84 4.55
N GLN A 154 -2.06 -27.51 4.46
CA GLN A 154 -2.31 -26.76 3.23
C GLN A 154 -3.72 -26.99 2.65
N ASP A 155 -4.75 -27.12 3.49
CA ASP A 155 -6.12 -27.42 3.07
C ASP A 155 -6.86 -26.22 2.49
N PHE A 156 -6.48 -25.02 2.91
CA PHE A 156 -7.14 -23.78 2.52
C PHE A 156 -6.13 -22.68 2.18
N VAL A 157 -6.64 -21.59 1.64
CA VAL A 157 -5.88 -20.36 1.46
C VAL A 157 -6.69 -19.17 1.94
N ALA A 158 -6.06 -18.28 2.70
CA ALA A 158 -6.67 -17.05 3.20
C ALA A 158 -5.77 -15.85 2.88
N PHE A 159 -6.36 -14.71 2.54
CA PHE A 159 -5.60 -13.50 2.23
C PHE A 159 -5.21 -12.75 3.52
N LYS A 160 -3.94 -12.35 3.61
CA LYS A 160 -3.41 -11.40 4.58
C LYS A 160 -2.79 -10.23 3.82
N GLY A 161 -3.10 -9.00 4.20
CA GLY A 161 -2.61 -7.81 3.50
C GLY A 161 -2.05 -6.76 4.45
N VAL A 162 -0.96 -6.11 4.05
CA VAL A 162 -0.57 -4.80 4.58
C VAL A 162 -1.23 -3.75 3.69
N PHE A 163 -2.29 -3.13 4.22
CA PHE A 163 -3.06 -2.10 3.53
C PHE A 163 -2.45 -0.72 3.78
N LEU A 164 -1.95 -0.10 2.72
CA LEU A 164 -1.39 1.26 2.73
C LEU A 164 -2.49 2.33 2.75
N ARG A 165 -3.71 1.98 2.33
CA ARG A 165 -4.86 2.87 2.21
C ARG A 165 -6.13 2.18 2.72
N ASN A 166 -7.14 2.98 3.06
CA ASN A 166 -8.46 2.43 3.38
C ASN A 166 -9.03 1.75 2.13
N TYR A 167 -9.80 0.70 2.35
CA TYR A 167 -10.31 -0.15 1.28
C TYR A 167 -11.77 -0.52 1.56
N THR A 168 -12.54 -0.65 0.49
CA THR A 168 -13.93 -1.08 0.54
C THR A 168 -14.19 -2.14 -0.52
N ASP A 169 -15.25 -2.92 -0.33
CA ASP A 169 -15.77 -3.88 -1.32
C ASP A 169 -14.71 -4.86 -1.86
N THR A 170 -13.71 -5.22 -1.03
CA THR A 170 -12.68 -6.17 -1.41
C THR A 170 -13.25 -7.58 -1.32
N SER A 171 -12.94 -8.44 -2.28
CA SER A 171 -13.32 -9.86 -2.26
C SER A 171 -12.20 -10.70 -2.88
N ALA A 172 -12.21 -12.00 -2.59
CA ALA A 172 -11.39 -12.99 -3.27
C ALA A 172 -12.25 -13.76 -4.26
N ALA A 173 -11.67 -14.13 -5.40
CA ALA A 173 -12.32 -14.97 -6.40
C ALA A 173 -11.30 -15.97 -6.97
N VAL A 174 -11.79 -17.16 -7.31
CA VAL A 174 -11.01 -18.23 -7.94
C VAL A 174 -11.52 -18.41 -9.36
N TYR A 175 -10.60 -18.42 -10.31
CA TYR A 175 -10.86 -18.59 -11.73
C TYR A 175 -10.11 -19.81 -12.26
N ALA A 176 -10.61 -20.41 -13.34
CA ALA A 176 -9.82 -21.37 -14.09
C ALA A 176 -8.62 -20.66 -14.75
N ALA A 177 -7.48 -21.33 -14.87
CA ALA A 177 -6.26 -20.71 -15.37
C ALA A 177 -6.35 -20.25 -16.85
N ASP A 178 -7.31 -20.79 -17.60
CA ASP A 178 -7.62 -20.40 -18.98
C ASP A 178 -8.59 -19.21 -19.08
N ASP A 179 -9.27 -18.82 -17.98
CA ASP A 179 -10.09 -17.61 -17.90
C ASP A 179 -9.23 -16.37 -17.58
N VAL A 180 -8.43 -15.95 -18.57
CA VAL A 180 -7.48 -14.83 -18.45
C VAL A 180 -8.14 -13.45 -18.32
N ASN A 181 -9.43 -13.34 -18.62
CA ASN A 181 -10.20 -12.10 -18.51
C ASN A 181 -10.97 -12.00 -17.18
N PHE A 182 -10.93 -13.05 -16.34
CA PHE A 182 -11.60 -13.09 -15.04
C PHE A 182 -13.12 -12.90 -15.13
N GLU A 183 -13.76 -13.51 -16.13
CA GLU A 183 -15.20 -13.31 -16.42
C GLU A 183 -16.11 -14.33 -15.70
N HIS A 184 -15.62 -15.52 -15.39
CA HIS A 184 -16.41 -16.65 -14.89
C HIS A 184 -15.81 -17.21 -13.58
N PRO A 185 -16.06 -16.58 -12.43
CA PRO A 185 -15.52 -17.05 -11.15
C PRO A 185 -16.10 -18.44 -10.79
N LEU A 186 -15.22 -19.38 -10.44
CA LEU A 186 -15.58 -20.70 -9.92
C LEU A 186 -16.01 -20.62 -8.45
N TRP A 187 -15.47 -19.64 -7.73
CA TRP A 187 -15.79 -19.33 -6.35
C TRP A 187 -15.55 -17.85 -6.09
N GLN A 188 -16.34 -17.26 -5.20
CA GLN A 188 -16.16 -15.89 -4.74
C GLN A 188 -16.47 -15.80 -3.24
N SER A 189 -15.67 -15.01 -2.52
CA SER A 189 -15.90 -14.73 -1.11
C SER A 189 -16.99 -13.68 -0.91
N GLU A 190 -17.45 -13.53 0.33
CA GLU A 190 -18.12 -12.30 0.73
C GLU A 190 -17.18 -11.09 0.61
N THR A 191 -17.75 -9.89 0.51
CA THR A 191 -16.96 -8.66 0.49
C THR A 191 -16.55 -8.26 1.90
N PHE A 192 -15.38 -7.64 2.01
CA PHE A 192 -14.86 -7.07 3.23
C PHE A 192 -14.27 -5.69 2.97
N SER A 193 -14.25 -4.86 4.00
CA SER A 193 -13.80 -3.47 3.97
C SER A 193 -13.02 -3.19 5.24
N GLY A 194 -12.15 -2.18 5.21
CA GLY A 194 -11.34 -1.86 6.36
C GLY A 194 -10.55 -0.58 6.22
N VAL A 195 -9.70 -0.38 7.22
CA VAL A 195 -8.81 0.78 7.31
C VAL A 195 -7.38 0.36 7.07
N LYS A 196 -6.55 1.30 6.64
CA LYS A 196 -5.11 1.07 6.45
C LYS A 196 -4.44 0.58 7.74
N ASN A 197 -3.39 -0.21 7.58
CA ASN A 197 -2.46 -0.55 8.64
C ASN A 197 -1.51 0.64 8.87
N TYR A 198 -1.89 1.55 9.77
CA TYR A 198 -1.08 2.75 10.10
C TYR A 198 0.13 2.45 11.00
N LYS A 199 0.23 1.24 11.54
CA LYS A 199 1.36 0.71 12.30
C LYS A 199 1.43 -0.81 12.13
N SER A 200 2.59 -1.38 12.44
CA SER A 200 2.74 -2.82 12.64
C SER A 200 1.86 -3.29 13.80
N GLU A 201 1.28 -4.48 13.66
CA GLU A 201 0.49 -5.15 14.69
C GLU A 201 1.35 -6.07 15.58
N ARG A 202 2.68 -6.15 15.38
CA ARG A 202 3.61 -6.74 16.36
C ARG A 202 3.55 -5.96 17.68
N GLY A 203 2.59 -6.33 18.52
CA GLY A 203 2.30 -5.71 19.83
C GLY A 203 0.83 -5.36 20.08
N SER A 204 -0.04 -5.39 19.07
CA SER A 204 -1.50 -5.27 19.27
C SER A 204 -2.19 -6.54 18.80
N THR A 205 -2.96 -7.15 19.69
CA THR A 205 -3.87 -8.25 19.40
C THR A 205 -4.63 -8.02 18.10
N ALA A 206 -4.19 -8.72 17.06
CA ALA A 206 -4.90 -9.17 15.87
C ALA A 206 -6.18 -8.41 15.52
N LEU A 207 -6.13 -7.61 14.46
CA LEU A 207 -7.25 -7.58 13.52
C LEU A 207 -7.07 -8.72 12.52
N SER A 208 -7.13 -9.95 13.05
CA SER A 208 -7.40 -11.13 12.26
C SER A 208 -8.86 -11.08 11.86
N SER A 209 -9.18 -10.50 10.71
CA SER A 209 -10.37 -10.94 9.99
C SER A 209 -10.00 -12.28 9.36
N THR A 210 -10.13 -13.34 10.17
CA THR A 210 -10.08 -14.71 9.68
C THR A 210 -11.25 -14.90 8.71
N ILE A 211 -10.97 -15.30 7.49
CA ILE A 211 -11.90 -16.03 6.62
C ILE A 211 -11.53 -17.51 6.76
#